data_AF-L7V2D0-F1
#
_entry.id   AF-L7V2D0-F1
#
_cell.length_a   1.000
_cell.length_b   1.000
_cell.length_c   1.000
_cell.angle_alpha   90.00
_cell.angle_beta   90.00
_cell.angle_gamma   90.00
#
_symmetry.space_group_name_H-M   'P 1'
#
loop_
_entity.id
_entity.type
_entity.pdbx_description
1 polymer ?
#
loop_
_entity_poly.entity_id
_entity_poly.type
_entity_poly.pdbx_seq_one_letter_code
_entity_poly.pdbx_strand_id
1 'polypeptide(L)'
;MSFVVAMPEMLVGAATQMERIGSALGAANVVAAPAITSVVAAAEDEVSAAIASLFSECAQAYRVLSIHAAEFHGSFVQAVKCAAERYQAAEAEFYALLAARQAERASLPSPQPDPNHASPAGGGG
;
A
#
# COMPACT_ATOMS: atom_id res chain seq x y z
N MET A 1 0.09 -19.06 15.70
CA MET A 1 0.36 -17.60 15.62
C MET A 1 1.08 -17.35 14.32
N SER A 2 0.50 -16.63 13.37
CA SER A 2 1.21 -16.22 12.15
C SER A 2 1.88 -14.87 12.40
N PHE A 3 3.18 -14.78 12.16
CA PHE A 3 3.88 -13.51 12.13
C PHE A 3 3.60 -12.84 10.78
N VAL A 4 3.30 -11.54 10.80
CA VAL A 4 3.18 -10.72 9.59
C VAL A 4 4.45 -9.91 9.47
N VAL A 5 5.16 -10.09 8.36
CA VAL A 5 6.29 -9.23 7.97
C VAL A 5 5.76 -8.27 6.93
N ALA A 6 5.82 -6.97 7.21
CA ALA A 6 5.50 -5.92 6.26
C ALA A 6 6.80 -5.26 5.77
N MET A 7 6.80 -4.75 4.54
CA MET A 7 7.86 -3.88 4.02
C MET A 7 7.19 -2.59 3.57
N PRO A 8 7.03 -1.60 4.47
CA PRO A 8 6.24 -0.42 4.17
C PRO A 8 6.75 0.38 2.96
N GLU A 9 8.06 0.43 2.76
CA GLU A 9 8.71 1.10 1.63
C GLU A 9 8.28 0.48 0.29
N MET A 10 8.10 -0.84 0.26
CA MET A 10 7.60 -1.56 -0.92
C MET A 10 6.13 -1.22 -1.18
N LEU A 11 5.32 -1.03 -0.14
CA LEU A 11 3.92 -0.61 -0.28
C LEU A 11 3.81 0.82 -0.81
N VAL A 12 4.65 1.73 -0.34
CA VAL A 12 4.74 3.10 -0.89
C VAL A 12 5.14 3.07 -2.37
N GLY A 13 6.18 2.30 -2.72
CA GLY A 13 6.60 2.12 -4.11
C GLY A 13 5.50 1.52 -4.99
N ALA A 14 4.79 0.51 -4.48
CA ALA A 14 3.65 -0.09 -5.17
C ALA A 14 2.52 0.91 -5.40
N ALA A 15 2.18 1.72 -4.39
CA ALA A 15 1.17 2.77 -4.52
C ALA A 15 1.53 3.78 -5.61
N THR A 16 2.79 4.24 -5.67
CA THR A 16 3.27 5.12 -6.75
C THR A 16 3.13 4.48 -8.13
N GLN A 17 3.42 3.19 -8.26
CA GLN A 17 3.25 2.50 -9.53
C GLN A 17 1.78 2.35 -9.92
N MET A 18 0.91 2.08 -8.96
CA MET A 18 -0.54 2.06 -9.17
C MET A 18 -1.05 3.43 -9.63
N GLU A 19 -0.58 4.54 -9.05
CA GLU A 19 -0.92 5.89 -9.51
C GLU A 19 -0.55 6.12 -10.98
N ARG A 20 0.67 5.70 -11.36
CA ARG A 20 1.14 5.80 -12.74
C ARG A 20 0.28 4.98 -13.70
N ILE A 21 -0.09 3.75 -13.31
CA ILE A 21 -1.00 2.90 -14.11
C ILE A 21 -2.36 3.56 -14.26
N GLY A 22 -2.95 4.05 -13.16
CA GLY A 22 -4.26 4.71 -13.19
C GLY A 22 -4.27 5.95 -14.08
N SER A 23 -3.21 6.76 -14.02
CA SER A 23 -3.04 7.93 -14.90
C SER A 23 -2.94 7.54 -16.38
N ALA A 24 -2.08 6.56 -16.71
CA ALA A 24 -1.92 6.08 -18.08
C ALA A 24 -3.22 5.49 -18.64
N LEU A 25 -3.94 4.71 -17.83
CA LEU A 25 -5.23 4.13 -18.22
C LEU A 25 -6.30 5.20 -18.42
N GLY A 26 -6.38 6.19 -17.52
CA GLY A 26 -7.28 7.32 -17.66
C GLY A 26 -7.02 8.12 -18.95
N ALA A 27 -5.76 8.40 -19.26
CA ALA A 27 -5.37 9.07 -20.51
C ALA A 27 -5.77 8.25 -21.75
N ALA A 28 -5.48 6.94 -21.74
CA ALA A 28 -5.86 6.05 -22.84
C ALA A 28 -7.39 6.02 -23.06
N ASN A 29 -8.18 5.97 -21.99
CA ASN A 29 -9.65 5.98 -22.07
C ASN A 29 -10.21 7.31 -22.59
N VAL A 30 -9.57 8.43 -22.29
CA VAL A 30 -9.94 9.74 -22.85
C VAL A 30 -9.62 9.80 -24.34
N VAL A 31 -8.43 9.36 -24.74
CA VAL A 31 -7.99 9.37 -26.15
C VAL A 31 -8.83 8.42 -27.01
N ALA A 32 -9.16 7.24 -26.50
CA ALA A 32 -9.94 6.25 -27.23
C ALA A 32 -11.42 6.63 -27.39
N ALA A 33 -11.98 7.39 -26.42
CA ALA A 33 -13.41 7.63 -26.31
C ALA A 33 -14.07 8.08 -27.63
N PRO A 34 -13.58 9.12 -28.34
CA PRO A 34 -14.23 9.57 -29.57
C PRO A 34 -14.31 8.46 -30.60
N ALA A 35 -13.20 7.73 -30.82
CA ALA A 35 -13.10 6.70 -31.84
C ALA A 35 -14.05 5.52 -31.60
N ILE A 36 -14.28 5.14 -30.34
CA ILE A 36 -15.13 3.99 -30.01
C ILE A 36 -16.61 4.36 -29.87
N THR A 37 -16.95 5.64 -29.62
CA THR A 37 -18.35 6.08 -29.47
C THR A 37 -18.98 6.62 -30.76
N SER A 38 -18.18 6.87 -31.80
CA SER A 38 -18.66 7.37 -33.09
C SER A 38 -18.42 6.36 -34.21
N VAL A 39 -18.79 5.09 -33.97
CA VAL A 39 -18.62 4.03 -34.97
C VAL A 39 -19.57 4.32 -36.13
N VAL A 40 -19.03 4.28 -37.35
CA VAL A 40 -19.79 4.50 -38.59
C VAL A 40 -20.20 3.15 -39.17
N ALA A 41 -21.38 3.08 -39.78
CA ALA A 41 -21.85 1.91 -40.49
C ALA A 41 -20.88 1.52 -41.62
N ALA A 42 -20.59 0.23 -41.75
CA ALA A 42 -19.67 -0.28 -42.77
C ALA A 42 -20.24 -0.18 -44.20
N ALA A 43 -21.57 -0.19 -44.33
CA ALA A 43 -22.33 0.00 -45.55
C ALA A 43 -23.68 0.70 -45.24
N GLU A 44 -24.42 1.08 -46.28
CA GLU A 44 -25.70 1.82 -46.20
C GLU A 44 -26.91 0.93 -45.84
N ASP A 45 -26.68 -0.30 -45.37
CA ASP A 45 -27.73 -1.23 -44.99
C ASP A 45 -28.09 -1.14 -43.50
N GLU A 46 -29.30 -1.60 -43.17
CA GLU A 46 -29.84 -1.56 -41.81
C GLU A 46 -29.05 -2.42 -40.81
N VAL A 47 -28.41 -3.51 -41.27
CA VAL A 47 -27.61 -4.38 -40.40
C VAL A 47 -26.31 -3.69 -40.02
N SER A 48 -25.63 -3.06 -40.98
CA SER A 48 -24.45 -2.24 -40.73
C SER A 48 -24.73 -1.07 -39.79
N ALA A 49 -25.88 -0.39 -39.96
CA ALA A 49 -26.32 0.68 -39.06
C ALA A 49 -26.60 0.17 -37.64
N ALA A 50 -27.29 -0.97 -37.50
CA ALA A 50 -27.58 -1.58 -36.20
C ALA A 50 -26.30 -2.01 -35.48
N ILE A 51 -25.33 -2.60 -36.19
CA ILE A 51 -24.04 -2.98 -35.63
C ILE A 51 -23.25 -1.75 -35.13
N ALA A 52 -23.22 -0.68 -35.92
CA ALA A 52 -22.55 0.55 -35.52
C ALA A 52 -23.18 1.20 -34.27
N SER A 53 -24.52 1.19 -34.17
CA SER A 53 -25.25 1.64 -32.97
C SER A 53 -24.88 0.80 -31.76
N LEU A 54 -24.92 -0.53 -31.89
CA LEU A 54 -24.60 -1.46 -30.80
C LEU A 54 -23.20 -1.20 -30.24
N PHE A 55 -22.18 -1.09 -31.10
CA PHE A 55 -20.81 -0.81 -30.63
C PHE A 55 -20.68 0.54 -29.95
N SER A 56 -21.36 1.57 -30.48
CA SER A 56 -21.35 2.90 -29.89
C SER A 56 -22.02 2.93 -28.52
N GLU A 57 -23.12 2.19 -28.33
CA GLU A 57 -23.81 2.00 -27.04
C GLU A 57 -22.93 1.24 -26.04
N CYS A 58 -22.28 0.15 -26.47
CA CYS A 58 -21.31 -0.57 -25.64
C CYS A 58 -20.15 0.33 -25.20
N ALA A 59 -19.64 1.19 -26.09
CA ALA A 59 -18.59 2.13 -25.77
C ALA A 59 -19.03 3.20 -24.75
N GLN A 60 -20.28 3.67 -24.83
CA GLN A 60 -20.84 4.58 -23.83
C GLN A 60 -20.98 3.90 -22.46
N ALA A 61 -21.45 2.65 -22.42
CA ALA A 61 -21.50 1.89 -21.17
C ALA A 61 -20.09 1.65 -20.58
N TYR A 62 -19.11 1.32 -21.44
CA TYR A 62 -17.72 1.21 -21.05
C TYR A 62 -17.17 2.50 -20.45
N ARG A 63 -17.51 3.66 -21.04
CA ARG A 63 -17.08 4.98 -20.52
C ARG A 63 -17.56 5.20 -19.09
N VAL A 64 -18.83 4.95 -18.81
CA VAL A 64 -19.41 5.07 -17.45
C VAL A 64 -18.67 4.14 -16.48
N LEU A 65 -18.47 2.88 -16.87
CA LEU A 65 -17.74 1.92 -16.04
C LEU A 65 -16.28 2.35 -15.79
N SER A 66 -15.61 2.88 -16.82
CA SER A 66 -14.20 3.30 -16.71
C SER A 66 -14.00 4.47 -15.75
N ILE A 67 -15.00 5.36 -15.63
CA ILE A 67 -14.98 6.48 -14.68
C ILE A 67 -15.11 5.93 -13.25
N HIS A 68 -16.08 5.06 -13.00
CA HIS A 68 -16.24 4.43 -11.67
C HIS A 68 -15.00 3.59 -11.29
N ALA A 69 -14.39 2.89 -12.25
CA ALA A 69 -13.16 2.15 -12.01
C ALA A 69 -11.99 3.07 -11.63
N ALA A 70 -11.89 4.26 -12.23
CA ALA A 70 -10.86 5.23 -11.88
C ALA A 70 -11.04 5.80 -10.46
N GLU A 71 -12.29 6.07 -10.04
CA GLU A 71 -12.61 6.51 -8.68
C GLU A 71 -12.29 5.44 -7.64
N PHE A 72 -12.67 4.19 -7.92
CA PHE A 72 -12.31 3.05 -7.09
C PHE A 72 -10.79 2.88 -6.98
N HIS A 73 -10.08 2.95 -8.11
CA HIS A 73 -8.63 2.85 -8.16
C HIS A 73 -7.95 3.92 -7.30
N GLY A 74 -8.42 5.17 -7.36
CA GLY A 74 -7.91 6.24 -6.51
C GLY A 74 -8.10 5.95 -5.01
N SER A 75 -9.28 5.47 -4.63
CA SER A 75 -9.58 5.07 -3.25
C SER A 75 -8.71 3.90 -2.78
N PHE A 76 -8.48 2.92 -3.67
CA PHE A 76 -7.66 1.76 -3.41
C PHE A 76 -6.19 2.15 -3.19
N VAL A 77 -5.62 3.00 -4.04
CA VAL A 77 -4.27 3.54 -3.87
C VAL A 77 -4.12 4.25 -2.52
N GLN A 78 -5.11 5.08 -2.16
CA GLN A 78 -5.07 5.78 -0.88
C GLN A 78 -5.09 4.80 0.31
N ALA A 79 -5.89 3.74 0.23
CA ALA A 79 -5.91 2.70 1.26
C ALA A 79 -4.54 2.00 1.39
N VAL A 80 -3.86 1.72 0.28
CA VAL A 80 -2.51 1.13 0.30
C VAL A 80 -1.49 2.07 0.95
N LYS A 81 -1.56 3.38 0.66
CA LYS A 81 -0.69 4.39 1.30
C LYS A 81 -0.91 4.45 2.81
N CYS A 82 -2.17 4.55 3.26
CA CYS A 82 -2.49 4.55 4.68
C CYS A 82 -2.08 3.23 5.37
N ALA A 83 -2.17 2.08 4.69
CA ALA A 83 -1.67 0.83 5.24
C ALA A 83 -0.15 0.86 5.45
N ALA A 84 0.61 1.40 4.49
CA ALA A 84 2.06 1.55 4.63
C ALA A 84 2.43 2.42 5.84
N GLU A 85 1.77 3.58 5.99
CA GLU A 85 1.97 4.48 7.13
C GLU A 85 1.68 3.79 8.47
N ARG A 86 0.60 2.99 8.53
CA ARG A 86 0.25 2.24 9.75
C ARG A 86 1.29 1.18 10.11
N TYR A 87 1.86 0.49 9.13
CA TYR A 87 2.95 -0.45 9.39
C TYR A 87 4.22 0.26 9.87
N GLN A 88 4.58 1.40 9.26
CA GLN A 88 5.72 2.20 9.74
C GLN A 88 5.51 2.70 11.18
N ALA A 89 4.32 3.19 11.49
CA ALA A 89 3.99 3.64 12.85
C ALA A 89 4.11 2.50 13.87
N ALA A 90 3.59 1.32 13.54
CA ALA A 90 3.68 0.16 14.42
C ALA A 90 5.14 -0.27 14.68
N GLU A 91 6.00 -0.25 13.65
CA GLU A 91 7.43 -0.53 13.82
C GLU A 91 8.12 0.52 14.69
N ALA A 92 7.83 1.81 14.48
CA ALA A 92 8.39 2.90 15.28
C ALA A 92 7.98 2.81 16.75
N GLU A 93 6.72 2.49 17.04
CA GLU A 93 6.22 2.27 18.41
C GLU A 93 6.93 1.10 19.09
N PHE A 94 7.16 0.00 18.36
CA PHE A 94 7.91 -1.14 18.87
C PHE A 94 9.36 -0.77 19.22
N TYR A 95 10.06 -0.06 18.33
CA TYR A 95 11.41 0.42 18.62
C TYR A 95 11.46 1.41 19.80
N ALA A 96 10.48 2.31 19.91
CA ALA A 96 10.38 3.25 21.02
C ALA A 96 10.19 2.52 22.36
N LEU A 97 9.31 1.51 22.40
CA LEU A 97 9.11 0.68 23.60
C LEU A 97 10.40 -0.05 24.01
N LEU A 98 11.12 -0.63 23.04
CA LEU A 98 12.39 -1.29 23.30
C LEU A 98 13.45 -0.32 23.85
N ALA A 99 13.57 0.87 23.28
CA ALA A 99 14.49 1.89 23.76
C ALA A 99 14.16 2.33 25.19
N ALA A 100 12.87 2.55 25.50
CA ALA A 100 12.41 2.90 26.84
C ALA A 100 12.76 1.80 27.87
N ARG A 101 12.54 0.52 27.53
CA ARG A 101 12.92 -0.62 28.38
C ARG A 101 14.42 -0.74 28.60
N GLN A 102 15.23 -0.43 27.58
CA GLN A 102 16.68 -0.44 27.71
C GLN A 102 17.17 0.68 28.64
N ALA A 103 16.59 1.87 28.54
CA ALA A 103 16.89 2.98 29.44
C ALA A 103 16.52 2.66 30.90
N GLU A 104 15.34 2.07 31.12
CA GLU A 104 14.92 1.59 32.45
C GLU A 104 15.92 0.56 33.02
N ARG A 105 16.32 -0.42 32.20
CA ARG A 105 17.30 -1.43 32.64
C ARG A 105 18.67 -0.83 32.96
N ALA A 106 19.12 0.18 32.21
CA ALA A 106 20.38 0.87 32.47
C ALA A 106 20.36 1.72 33.75
N SER A 107 19.17 2.10 34.23
CA SER A 107 18.99 2.88 35.47
C SER A 107 18.94 2.03 36.75
N LEU A 108 18.83 0.70 36.63
CA LEU A 108 18.87 -0.20 37.78
C LEU A 108 20.29 -0.26 38.37
N PRO A 109 20.45 -0.17 39.71
CA PRO A 109 21.75 -0.30 40.34
C PRO A 109 22.39 -1.66 40.02
N SER A 110 23.70 -1.68 39.76
CA SER A 110 24.46 -2.92 39.64
C SER A 110 24.23 -3.80 40.88
N PRO A 111 24.18 -5.15 40.75
CA PRO A 111 24.11 -6.02 41.91
C PRO A 111 25.26 -5.67 42.85
N GLN A 112 24.96 -5.19 44.06
CA GLN A 112 25.98 -4.99 45.07
C GLN A 112 26.66 -6.34 45.32
N PRO A 113 28.00 -6.42 45.32
CA PRO A 113 28.69 -7.65 45.64
C PRO A 113 28.22 -8.12 47.03
N ASP A 114 27.74 -9.35 47.08
CA ASP A 114 27.16 -9.95 48.28
C ASP A 114 28.19 -9.87 49.44
N PRO A 115 27.89 -9.16 50.54
CA PRO A 115 28.89 -8.91 51.60
C PRO A 115 29.35 -10.19 52.32
N ASN A 116 28.74 -11.34 52.06
CA ASN A 116 29.03 -12.62 52.71
C ASN A 116 30.05 -13.52 51.98
N HIS A 117 30.66 -13.08 50.87
CA HIS A 117 31.73 -13.84 50.18
C HIS A 117 33.16 -13.35 50.47
N ALA A 118 33.38 -12.58 51.55
CA ALA A 118 34.72 -12.34 52.07
C ALA A 118 35.29 -13.66 52.64
N SER A 119 35.92 -14.44 51.76
CA SER A 119 36.76 -15.57 52.15
C SER A 119 37.86 -15.04 53.10
N PRO A 120 38.03 -15.59 54.32
CA PRO A 120 39.10 -15.14 55.18
C PRO A 120 40.43 -15.53 54.54
N ALA A 121 41.19 -14.50 54.14
CA ALA A 121 42.58 -14.66 53.75
C ALA A 121 43.33 -15.41 54.85
N GLY A 122 44.07 -16.45 54.46
CA GLY A 122 44.88 -17.22 55.36
C GLY A 122 45.91 -16.37 56.12
N GLY A 123 45.93 -16.51 57.43
CA GLY A 123 47.16 -16.55 58.22
C GLY A 123 47.37 -18.02 58.60
N GLY A 124 48.53 -18.65 58.40
CA GLY A 124 49.87 -18.14 58.66
C GLY A 124 50.26 -18.58 60.06
N GLY A 125 50.99 -19.70 60.17
CA GLY A 125 51.49 -20.26 61.43
C GLY A 125 51.45 -21.78 61.46
#